data_AF-A0A367M9I2-F1
#
_entry.id   AF-A0A367M9I2-F1
#
_cell.length_a   1.000
_cell.length_b   1.000
_cell.length_c   1.000
_cell.angle_alpha   90.00
_cell.angle_beta   90.00
_cell.angle_gamma   90.00
#
_symmetry.space_group_name_H-M   'P 1'
#
loop_
_entity.id
_entity.type
_entity.pdbx_description
1 polymer ?
#
loop_
_entity_poly.entity_id
_entity_poly.type
_entity_poly.pdbx_seq_one_letter_code
_entity_poly.pdbx_strand_id
1 'polypeptide(L)'
;MKTTQYVARQPDDNGFIHYPETEHQVWNTLITRQLKVIEGRACQEYLDGIEQLGLPHERIPQLDEINRVLQATTGWRVARVPALIPFQTFFELLASQQFPVATFIRTPEELDYLQEPDIFHEIFGHCPLLTNPWFAEFTHTYGKLGLKASKEERVFLARLYWMTIEFGLVETDQGKRIYGGGILSSPKETVYSLSDEPLHQAFNPLEAMRTPYRIDILQPLYFVLPDLKRLFQLA
;
A
#
# COMPACT_ATOMS: atom_id res chain seq x y z
N MET A 1 -6.02 16.34 -18.09
CA MET A 1 -6.11 15.72 -16.75
C MET A 1 -7.00 14.50 -16.90
N LYS A 2 -6.58 13.31 -16.44
CA LYS A 2 -7.50 12.16 -16.38
C LYS A 2 -8.63 12.54 -15.42
N THR A 3 -9.87 12.51 -15.89
CA THR A 3 -11.07 12.70 -15.06
C THR A 3 -11.39 11.36 -14.43
N THR A 4 -11.22 11.26 -13.11
CA THR A 4 -11.74 10.13 -12.34
C THR A 4 -13.26 10.26 -12.22
N GLN A 5 -13.97 9.14 -12.30
CA GLN A 5 -15.40 9.10 -11.94
C GLN A 5 -15.62 9.08 -10.42
N TYR A 6 -14.56 8.82 -9.66
CA TYR A 6 -14.60 8.66 -8.22
C TYR A 6 -14.49 9.99 -7.50
N VAL A 7 -15.36 10.17 -6.51
CA VAL A 7 -15.35 11.32 -5.62
C VAL A 7 -15.12 10.81 -4.22
N ALA A 8 -14.00 11.21 -3.63
CA ALA A 8 -13.67 10.89 -2.24
C ALA A 8 -14.76 11.42 -1.30
N ARG A 9 -15.32 10.53 -0.47
CA ARG A 9 -16.35 10.86 0.52
C ARG A 9 -15.82 11.90 1.50
N GLN A 10 -16.64 12.87 1.88
CA GLN A 10 -16.26 13.87 2.89
C GLN A 10 -16.73 13.39 4.27
N PRO A 11 -15.96 13.63 5.33
CA PRO A 11 -16.46 13.44 6.68
C PRO A 11 -17.53 14.48 7.00
N ASP A 12 -18.42 14.15 7.94
CA ASP A 12 -19.30 15.11 8.60
C ASP A 12 -18.55 15.96 9.64
N ASP A 13 -19.27 16.83 10.35
CA ASP A 13 -18.70 17.73 11.36
C ASP A 13 -18.03 16.99 12.53
N ASN A 14 -18.32 15.70 12.72
CA ASN A 14 -17.72 14.85 13.74
C ASN A 14 -16.55 14.00 13.21
N GLY A 15 -16.15 14.19 11.95
CA GLY A 15 -15.10 13.39 11.32
C GLY A 15 -15.58 12.04 10.75
N PHE A 16 -16.88 11.73 10.83
CA PHE A 16 -17.41 10.45 10.39
C PHE A 16 -17.72 10.45 8.90
N ILE A 17 -17.25 9.43 8.18
CA ILE A 17 -17.48 9.29 6.74
C ILE A 17 -18.65 8.35 6.50
N HIS A 18 -19.70 8.89 5.87
CA HIS A 18 -20.90 8.15 5.50
C HIS A 18 -20.69 7.44 4.16
N TYR A 19 -20.51 6.12 4.23
CA TYR A 19 -20.49 5.23 3.07
C TYR A 19 -21.89 4.60 2.89
N PRO A 20 -22.44 4.54 1.66
CA PRO A 20 -23.66 3.79 1.40
C PRO A 20 -23.41 2.28 1.56
N GLU A 21 -24.48 1.53 1.84
CA GLU A 21 -24.45 0.08 2.04
C GLU A 21 -23.78 -0.67 0.88
N THR A 22 -23.96 -0.22 -0.36
CA THR A 22 -23.32 -0.81 -1.54
C THR A 22 -21.80 -0.74 -1.49
N GLU A 23 -21.21 0.31 -0.90
CA GLU A 23 -19.76 0.45 -0.75
C GLU A 23 -19.23 -0.45 0.37
N HIS A 24 -19.99 -0.64 1.44
CA HIS A 24 -19.69 -1.63 2.47
C HIS A 24 -19.72 -3.06 1.93
N GLN A 25 -20.66 -3.39 1.04
CA GLN A 25 -20.72 -4.70 0.37
C GLN A 25 -19.52 -4.95 -0.54
N VAL A 26 -19.05 -3.92 -1.27
CA VAL A 26 -17.82 -4.03 -2.07
C VAL A 26 -16.62 -4.31 -1.16
N TRP A 27 -16.47 -3.56 -0.07
CA TRP A 27 -15.42 -3.79 0.92
C TRP A 27 -15.45 -5.23 1.45
N ASN A 28 -16.63 -5.70 1.88
CA ASN A 28 -16.82 -7.05 2.39
C ASN A 28 -16.39 -8.12 1.39
N THR A 29 -16.77 -7.93 0.12
CA THR A 29 -16.37 -8.84 -0.97
C THR A 29 -14.85 -8.86 -1.14
N LEU A 30 -14.21 -7.68 -1.17
CA LEU A 30 -12.78 -7.54 -1.35
C LEU A 30 -11.99 -8.16 -0.19
N ILE A 31 -12.29 -7.79 1.05
CA ILE A 31 -11.56 -8.27 2.24
C ILE A 31 -11.75 -9.78 2.44
N THR A 32 -12.98 -10.30 2.28
CA THR A 32 -13.27 -11.73 2.44
C THR A 32 -12.53 -12.58 1.42
N ARG A 33 -12.46 -12.11 0.17
CA ARG A 33 -11.71 -12.79 -0.89
C ARG A 33 -10.21 -12.71 -0.61
N GLN A 34 -9.72 -11.51 -0.32
CA GLN A 34 -8.29 -11.26 -0.29
C GLN A 34 -7.60 -11.90 0.91
N LEU A 35 -8.24 -11.94 2.09
CA LEU A 35 -7.72 -12.66 3.26
C LEU A 35 -7.41 -14.14 2.96
N LYS A 36 -8.25 -14.81 2.15
CA LYS A 36 -7.99 -16.19 1.71
C LYS A 36 -6.84 -16.29 0.71
N VAL A 37 -6.70 -15.29 -0.16
CA VAL A 37 -5.69 -15.30 -1.22
C VAL A 37 -4.30 -15.03 -0.65
N ILE A 38 -4.18 -14.17 0.36
CA ILE A 38 -2.88 -13.86 0.98
C ILE A 38 -2.40 -14.93 1.97
N GLU A 39 -3.26 -15.88 2.37
CA GLU A 39 -2.91 -16.96 3.29
C GLU A 39 -1.73 -17.78 2.74
N GLY A 40 -0.66 -17.90 3.53
CA GLY A 40 0.59 -18.55 3.12
C GLY A 40 1.43 -17.77 2.10
N ARG A 41 1.04 -16.54 1.72
CA ARG A 41 1.72 -15.71 0.71
C ARG A 41 2.22 -14.37 1.25
N ALA A 42 1.48 -13.71 2.14
CA ALA A 42 1.94 -12.50 2.82
C ALA A 42 3.06 -12.79 3.83
N CYS A 43 3.93 -11.81 4.08
CA CYS A 43 4.94 -11.93 5.14
C CYS A 43 4.30 -11.82 6.52
N GLN A 44 4.99 -12.32 7.55
CA GLN A 44 4.44 -12.37 8.90
C GLN A 44 4.17 -10.98 9.45
N GLU A 45 5.04 -10.00 9.18
CA GLU A 45 4.88 -8.62 9.66
C GLU A 45 3.62 -7.96 9.11
N TYR A 46 3.19 -8.32 7.91
CA TYR A 46 1.92 -7.86 7.35
C TYR A 46 0.73 -8.51 8.08
N LEU A 47 0.80 -9.82 8.34
CA LEU A 47 -0.26 -10.56 9.03
C LEU A 47 -0.44 -10.08 10.48
N ASP A 48 0.67 -9.82 11.18
CA ASP A 48 0.66 -9.20 12.51
C ASP A 48 0.01 -7.81 12.48
N GLY A 49 0.24 -7.05 11.40
CA GLY A 49 -0.40 -5.76 11.18
C GLY A 49 -1.90 -5.86 10.92
N ILE A 50 -2.35 -6.89 10.19
CA ILE A 50 -3.78 -7.17 9.96
C ILE A 50 -4.47 -7.47 11.30
N GLU A 51 -3.86 -8.30 12.15
CA GLU A 51 -4.38 -8.62 13.48
C GLU A 51 -4.46 -7.37 14.36
N GLN A 52 -3.40 -6.55 14.40
CA GLN A 52 -3.37 -5.31 15.18
C GLN A 52 -4.42 -4.29 14.73
N LEU A 53 -4.59 -4.12 13.41
CA LEU A 53 -5.57 -3.17 12.87
C LEU A 53 -7.01 -3.60 13.12
N GLY A 54 -7.28 -4.91 13.25
CA GLY A 54 -8.61 -5.43 13.53
C GLY A 54 -9.65 -4.94 12.53
N LEU A 55 -9.32 -4.98 11.23
CA LEU A 55 -10.15 -4.39 10.17
C LEU A 55 -11.55 -5.01 10.18
N PRO A 56 -12.63 -4.20 10.15
CA PRO A 56 -13.99 -4.72 10.04
C PRO A 56 -14.18 -5.43 8.70
N HIS A 57 -14.88 -6.56 8.70
CA HIS A 57 -15.13 -7.31 7.48
C HIS A 57 -16.39 -6.82 6.77
N GLU A 58 -17.40 -6.39 7.51
CA GLU A 58 -18.75 -6.08 7.00
C GLU A 58 -18.91 -4.63 6.57
N ARG A 59 -17.96 -3.76 6.89
CA ARG A 59 -18.01 -2.32 6.58
C ARG A 59 -16.62 -1.77 6.32
N ILE A 60 -16.59 -0.62 5.66
CA ILE A 60 -15.37 0.19 5.51
C ILE A 60 -14.99 0.77 6.89
N PRO A 61 -13.73 0.68 7.33
CA PRO A 61 -13.28 1.29 8.58
C PRO A 61 -13.30 2.82 8.50
N GLN A 62 -13.55 3.47 9.62
CA GLN A 62 -13.30 4.90 9.76
C GLN A 62 -11.80 5.15 9.94
N LEU A 63 -11.30 6.28 9.41
CA LEU A 63 -9.86 6.58 9.46
C LEU A 63 -9.33 6.70 10.89
N ASP A 64 -10.16 7.18 11.82
CA ASP A 64 -9.80 7.28 13.24
C ASP A 64 -9.59 5.92 13.92
N GLU A 65 -10.27 4.87 13.46
CA GLU A 65 -10.05 3.50 13.95
C GLU A 65 -8.64 3.02 13.57
N ILE A 66 -8.22 3.31 12.33
CA ILE A 66 -6.87 3.01 11.84
C ILE A 66 -5.82 3.87 12.57
N ASN A 67 -6.09 5.17 12.73
CA ASN A 67 -5.17 6.11 13.38
C ASN A 67 -4.84 5.72 14.81
N ARG A 68 -5.81 5.25 15.60
CA ARG A 68 -5.56 4.81 16.99
C ARG A 68 -4.49 3.73 17.06
N VAL A 69 -4.52 2.77 16.14
CA VAL A 69 -3.55 1.68 16.10
C VAL A 69 -2.20 2.19 15.59
N LEU A 70 -2.16 2.86 14.43
CA LEU A 70 -0.90 3.34 13.83
C LEU A 70 -0.15 4.31 14.76
N GLN A 71 -0.87 5.18 15.46
CA GLN A 71 -0.27 6.12 16.41
C GLN A 71 0.34 5.39 17.60
N ALA A 72 -0.32 4.34 18.10
CA ALA A 72 0.18 3.55 19.21
C ALA A 72 1.39 2.68 18.83
N THR A 73 1.48 2.21 17.58
CA THR A 73 2.55 1.31 17.13
C THR A 73 3.80 2.06 16.67
N THR A 74 3.65 3.07 15.81
CA THR A 74 4.77 3.71 15.09
C THR A 74 4.66 5.23 15.02
N GLY A 75 3.62 5.82 15.63
CA GLY A 75 3.36 7.26 15.56
C GLY A 75 2.78 7.72 14.22
N TRP A 76 2.55 6.80 13.27
CA TRP A 76 1.93 7.10 11.99
C TRP A 76 0.43 7.35 12.15
N ARG A 77 -0.14 8.01 11.15
CA ARG A 77 -1.59 8.12 10.96
C ARG A 77 -1.92 8.09 9.48
N VAL A 78 -3.16 7.84 9.12
CA VAL A 78 -3.70 8.11 7.79
C VAL A 78 -4.23 9.53 7.69
N ALA A 79 -4.11 10.13 6.51
CA ALA A 79 -4.66 11.44 6.18
C ALA A 79 -5.60 11.30 4.99
N ARG A 80 -6.84 11.78 5.14
CA ARG A 80 -7.80 11.81 4.04
C ARG A 80 -7.26 12.68 2.90
N VAL A 81 -7.31 12.16 1.68
CA VAL A 81 -7.01 12.89 0.46
C VAL A 81 -8.14 12.76 -0.57
N PRO A 82 -8.24 13.68 -1.55
CA PRO A 82 -9.03 13.43 -2.76
C PRO A 82 -8.46 12.23 -3.55
N ALA A 83 -9.18 11.78 -4.58
CA ALA A 83 -8.77 10.65 -5.41
C ALA A 83 -7.37 10.81 -6.04
N LEU A 84 -6.93 12.04 -6.32
CA LEU A 84 -5.59 12.31 -6.84
C LEU A 84 -4.98 13.52 -6.12
N ILE A 85 -3.72 13.40 -5.72
CA ILE A 85 -2.94 14.49 -5.13
C ILE A 85 -1.64 14.74 -5.90
N PRO A 86 -1.09 15.97 -5.90
CA PRO A 86 0.23 16.24 -6.43
C PRO A 86 1.33 15.49 -5.66
N PHE A 87 2.43 15.13 -6.34
CA PHE A 87 3.60 14.51 -5.71
C PHE A 87 4.15 15.29 -4.52
N GLN A 88 4.12 16.63 -4.59
CA GLN A 88 4.57 17.48 -3.49
C GLN A 88 3.77 17.18 -2.22
N THR A 89 2.43 17.18 -2.31
CA THR A 89 1.54 16.85 -1.19
C THR A 89 1.75 15.43 -0.69
N PHE A 90 1.96 14.46 -1.60
CA PHE A 90 2.26 13.07 -1.22
C PHE A 90 3.51 13.00 -0.34
N PHE A 91 4.62 13.60 -0.76
CA PHE A 91 5.86 13.60 0.02
C PHE A 91 5.75 14.38 1.33
N GLU A 92 5.00 15.49 1.37
CA GLU A 92 4.75 16.26 2.60
C GLU A 92 4.02 15.43 3.66
N LEU A 93 3.03 14.64 3.23
CA LEU A 93 2.28 13.75 4.10
C LEU A 93 3.20 12.65 4.65
N LEU A 94 3.92 11.92 3.78
CA LEU A 94 4.81 10.84 4.22
C LEU A 94 5.95 11.34 5.13
N ALA A 95 6.54 12.50 4.81
CA ALA A 95 7.56 13.14 5.65
C ALA A 95 7.04 13.58 7.02
N SER A 96 5.72 13.69 7.17
CA SER A 96 5.03 14.01 8.43
C SER A 96 4.41 12.79 9.08
N GLN A 97 4.80 11.57 8.67
CA GLN A 97 4.23 10.29 9.13
C GLN A 97 2.70 10.18 8.91
N GLN A 98 2.22 10.73 7.80
CA GLN A 98 0.83 10.68 7.38
C GLN A 98 0.71 9.91 6.06
N PHE A 99 0.02 8.78 6.08
CA PHE A 99 -0.22 8.00 4.87
C PHE A 99 -1.50 8.47 4.16
N PRO A 100 -1.44 8.91 2.90
CA PRO A 100 -2.61 9.42 2.19
C PRO A 100 -3.61 8.30 1.91
N VAL A 101 -4.88 8.53 2.24
CA VAL A 101 -5.98 7.60 1.95
C VAL A 101 -7.08 8.31 1.17
N ALA A 102 -7.31 7.88 -0.07
CA ALA A 102 -8.44 8.32 -0.86
C ALA A 102 -9.72 7.66 -0.34
N THR A 103 -10.70 8.47 0.06
CA THR A 103 -11.91 7.98 0.77
C THR A 103 -13.03 7.60 -0.18
N PHE A 104 -12.72 6.86 -1.23
CA PHE A 104 -13.68 6.22 -2.13
C PHE A 104 -13.34 4.74 -2.24
N ILE A 105 -14.28 3.90 -2.66
CA ILE A 105 -14.04 2.50 -2.98
C ILE A 105 -14.43 2.24 -4.43
N ARG A 106 -13.75 1.30 -5.10
CA ARG A 106 -14.06 0.88 -6.47
C ARG A 106 -15.51 0.38 -6.62
N THR A 107 -16.06 0.42 -7.83
CA THR A 107 -17.40 -0.13 -8.10
C THR A 107 -17.39 -1.67 -8.18
N PRO A 108 -18.56 -2.34 -8.09
CA PRO A 108 -18.67 -3.78 -8.31
C PRO A 108 -18.09 -4.26 -9.66
N GLU A 109 -18.20 -3.45 -10.71
CA GLU A 109 -17.68 -3.77 -12.04
C GLU A 109 -16.15 -3.76 -12.11
N GLU A 110 -15.50 -3.03 -11.20
CA GLU A 110 -14.05 -2.86 -11.13
C GLU A 110 -13.40 -3.67 -9.99
N LEU A 111 -14.13 -4.65 -9.42
CA LEU A 111 -13.67 -5.51 -8.31
C LEU A 111 -12.31 -6.18 -8.57
N ASP A 112 -12.04 -6.55 -9.82
CA ASP A 112 -10.82 -7.29 -10.19
C ASP A 112 -9.65 -6.39 -10.54
N TYR A 113 -9.91 -5.13 -10.93
CA TYR A 113 -8.87 -4.17 -11.29
C TYR A 113 -9.43 -2.76 -11.36
N LEU A 114 -8.77 -1.85 -10.65
CA LEU A 114 -8.94 -0.41 -10.75
C LEU A 114 -7.54 0.21 -10.83
N GLN A 115 -7.32 1.13 -11.78
CA GLN A 115 -6.04 1.81 -11.93
C GLN A 115 -5.76 2.80 -10.78
N GLU A 116 -6.80 3.42 -10.24
CA GLU A 116 -6.70 4.41 -9.16
C GLU A 116 -6.66 3.72 -7.79
N PRO A 117 -5.78 4.13 -6.88
CA PRO A 117 -5.76 3.56 -5.55
C PRO A 117 -6.99 4.01 -4.77
N ASP A 118 -7.81 3.05 -4.36
CA ASP A 118 -9.01 3.26 -3.56
C ASP A 118 -8.75 2.95 -2.08
N ILE A 119 -9.73 3.19 -1.21
CA ILE A 119 -9.58 2.99 0.23
C ILE A 119 -9.20 1.55 0.61
N PHE A 120 -9.62 0.55 -0.19
CA PHE A 120 -9.22 -0.83 0.04
C PHE A 120 -7.74 -1.04 -0.23
N HIS A 121 -7.22 -0.54 -1.35
CA HIS A 121 -5.78 -0.59 -1.64
C HIS A 121 -4.95 0.04 -0.51
N GLU A 122 -5.34 1.23 -0.06
CA GLU A 122 -4.57 1.96 0.95
C GLU A 122 -4.64 1.32 2.34
N ILE A 123 -5.85 0.99 2.81
CA ILE A 123 -6.04 0.46 4.16
C ILE A 123 -5.66 -1.01 4.25
N PHE A 124 -6.07 -1.84 3.30
CA PHE A 124 -5.75 -3.27 3.34
C PHE A 124 -4.33 -3.54 2.84
N GLY A 125 -3.89 -2.88 1.77
CA GLY A 125 -2.59 -3.13 1.15
C GLY A 125 -1.42 -2.57 1.96
N HIS A 126 -1.52 -1.33 2.43
CA HIS A 126 -0.36 -0.61 2.99
C HIS A 126 -0.38 -0.44 4.51
N CYS A 127 -1.54 -0.10 5.09
CA CYS A 127 -1.61 0.23 6.52
C CYS A 127 -1.12 -0.89 7.47
N PRO A 128 -1.31 -2.20 7.21
CA PRO A 128 -0.81 -3.23 8.11
C PRO A 128 0.70 -3.14 8.34
N LEU A 129 1.49 -2.90 7.29
CA LEU A 129 2.94 -2.77 7.42
C LEU A 129 3.39 -1.44 8.03
N LEU A 130 2.55 -0.41 8.06
CA LEU A 130 2.83 0.81 8.82
C LEU A 130 2.82 0.58 10.34
N THR A 131 2.30 -0.55 10.83
CA THR A 131 2.48 -0.98 12.23
C THR A 131 3.89 -1.48 12.52
N ASN A 132 4.65 -1.86 11.48
CA ASN A 132 6.02 -2.35 11.63
C ASN A 132 7.03 -1.17 11.63
N PRO A 133 7.92 -1.07 12.63
CA PRO A 133 8.83 0.08 12.76
C PRO A 133 9.87 0.19 11.64
N TRP A 134 10.28 -0.92 11.02
CA TRP A 134 11.26 -0.89 9.93
C TRP A 134 10.65 -0.33 8.66
N PHE A 135 9.46 -0.82 8.31
CA PHE A 135 8.72 -0.34 7.14
C PHE A 135 8.25 1.11 7.34
N ALA A 136 7.76 1.44 8.54
CA ALA A 136 7.34 2.78 8.90
C ALA A 136 8.48 3.81 8.78
N GLU A 137 9.69 3.53 9.29
CA GLU A 137 10.81 4.47 9.16
C GLU A 137 11.30 4.58 7.71
N PHE A 138 11.33 3.48 6.96
CA PHE A 138 11.67 3.53 5.54
C PHE A 138 10.73 4.44 4.74
N THR A 139 9.41 4.30 4.95
CA THR A 139 8.39 5.13 4.29
C THR A 139 8.51 6.61 4.72
N HIS A 140 8.89 6.86 5.97
CA HIS A 140 9.12 8.21 6.49
C HIS A 140 10.35 8.85 5.83
N THR A 141 11.47 8.13 5.77
CA THR A 141 12.67 8.57 5.05
C THR A 141 12.38 8.81 3.58
N TYR A 142 11.64 7.92 2.92
CA TYR A 142 11.23 8.10 1.54
C TYR A 142 10.49 9.44 1.33
N GLY A 143 9.54 9.77 2.22
CA GLY A 143 8.86 11.07 2.24
C GLY A 143 9.84 12.25 2.36
N LYS A 144 10.73 12.21 3.36
CA LYS A 144 11.75 13.26 3.61
C LYS A 144 12.68 13.46 2.40
N LEU A 145 13.06 12.39 1.71
CA LEU A 145 13.92 12.45 0.52
C LEU A 145 13.18 13.08 -0.67
N GLY A 146 11.91 12.72 -0.89
CA GLY A 146 11.12 13.28 -1.98
C GLY A 146 10.90 14.80 -1.89
N LEU A 147 10.86 15.35 -0.68
CA LEU A 147 10.80 16.80 -0.45
C LEU A 147 12.09 17.53 -0.88
N LYS A 148 13.23 16.87 -0.73
CA LYS A 148 14.55 17.43 -1.08
C LYS A 148 14.94 17.18 -2.54
N ALA A 149 14.32 16.18 -3.16
CA ALA A 149 14.61 15.75 -4.52
C ALA A 149 14.08 16.72 -5.58
N SER A 150 14.89 16.94 -6.62
CA SER A 150 14.51 17.55 -7.88
C SER A 150 13.44 16.73 -8.62
N LYS A 151 12.84 17.32 -9.67
CA LYS A 151 11.83 16.63 -10.49
C LYS A 151 12.39 15.35 -11.12
N GLU A 152 13.64 15.39 -11.56
CA GLU A 152 14.34 14.29 -12.20
C GLU A 152 14.64 13.18 -11.19
N GLU A 153 15.09 13.52 -9.99
CA GLU A 153 15.35 12.56 -8.90
C GLU A 153 14.07 11.89 -8.42
N ARG A 154 12.93 12.62 -8.40
CA ARG A 154 11.62 12.04 -8.04
C ARG A 154 11.20 10.89 -8.96
N VAL A 155 11.68 10.83 -10.21
CA VAL A 155 11.42 9.69 -11.10
C VAL A 155 12.12 8.42 -10.59
N PHE A 156 13.34 8.54 -10.08
CA PHE A 156 14.08 7.41 -9.50
C PHE A 156 13.48 6.99 -8.16
N LEU A 157 13.05 7.95 -7.32
CA LEU A 157 12.32 7.66 -6.10
C LEU A 157 11.00 6.93 -6.38
N ALA A 158 10.22 7.37 -7.38
CA ALA A 158 8.99 6.68 -7.76
C ALA A 158 9.23 5.22 -8.16
N ARG A 159 10.35 4.92 -8.84
CA ARG A 159 10.75 3.54 -9.16
C ARG A 159 11.13 2.76 -7.91
N LEU A 160 11.89 3.36 -7.00
CA LEU A 160 12.23 2.71 -5.73
C LEU A 160 10.96 2.35 -4.94
N TYR A 161 10.00 3.28 -4.85
CA TYR A 161 8.71 3.06 -4.20
C TYR A 161 7.93 1.93 -4.87
N TRP A 162 7.87 1.94 -6.21
CA TRP A 162 7.21 0.88 -6.98
C TRP A 162 7.82 -0.51 -6.71
N MET A 163 9.15 -0.60 -6.72
CA MET A 163 9.89 -1.85 -6.56
C MET A 163 9.96 -2.33 -5.09
N THR A 164 9.47 -1.53 -4.14
CA THR A 164 9.48 -1.86 -2.71
C THR A 164 8.08 -1.82 -2.11
N ILE A 165 7.59 -0.64 -1.76
CA ILE A 165 6.31 -0.43 -1.08
C ILE A 165 5.14 -0.98 -1.88
N GLU A 166 5.16 -0.90 -3.22
CA GLU A 166 4.06 -1.42 -4.06
C GLU A 166 4.21 -2.89 -4.45
N PHE A 167 5.38 -3.29 -4.96
CA PHE A 167 5.61 -4.61 -5.56
C PHE A 167 6.83 -5.36 -4.98
N GLY A 168 7.09 -5.17 -3.69
CA GLY A 168 8.19 -5.83 -3.00
C GLY A 168 7.88 -7.24 -2.50
N LEU A 169 8.89 -8.11 -2.61
CA LEU A 169 8.90 -9.45 -2.00
C LEU A 169 10.01 -9.57 -0.96
N VAL A 170 9.92 -10.53 -0.06
CA VAL A 170 10.90 -10.78 1.00
C VAL A 170 11.15 -12.29 1.13
N GLU A 171 12.41 -12.67 1.33
CA GLU A 171 12.77 -14.05 1.68
C GLU A 171 12.42 -14.34 3.15
N THR A 172 11.98 -15.57 3.40
CA THR A 172 11.72 -16.07 4.76
C THR A 172 12.19 -17.52 4.86
N ASP A 173 12.25 -18.07 6.07
CA ASP A 173 12.54 -19.49 6.28
C ASP A 173 11.52 -20.42 5.60
N GLN A 174 10.33 -19.91 5.26
CA GLN A 174 9.28 -20.64 4.54
C GLN A 174 9.23 -20.28 3.04
N GLY A 175 10.28 -19.64 2.52
CA GLY A 175 10.41 -19.15 1.14
C GLY A 175 9.90 -17.72 0.94
N LYS A 176 9.90 -17.27 -0.32
CA LYS A 176 9.45 -15.93 -0.71
C LYS A 176 8.03 -15.60 -0.21
N ARG A 177 7.87 -14.40 0.33
CA ARG A 177 6.61 -13.81 0.79
C ARG A 177 6.45 -12.39 0.28
N ILE A 178 5.22 -11.88 0.38
CA ILE A 178 4.82 -10.58 -0.15
C ILE A 178 4.77 -9.54 0.97
N TYR A 179 5.35 -8.36 0.71
CA TYR A 179 5.13 -7.18 1.55
C TYR A 179 4.63 -5.96 0.73
N GLY A 180 4.70 -5.99 -0.60
CA GLY A 180 4.21 -4.90 -1.45
C GLY A 180 2.69 -4.74 -1.39
N GLY A 181 2.20 -3.54 -1.06
CA GLY A 181 0.77 -3.27 -0.88
C GLY A 181 -0.05 -3.38 -2.18
N GLY A 182 0.54 -3.07 -3.33
CA GLY A 182 -0.05 -3.30 -4.65
C GLY A 182 -0.29 -4.78 -4.95
N ILE A 183 0.61 -5.65 -4.49
CA ILE A 183 0.43 -7.10 -4.58
C ILE A 183 -0.65 -7.56 -3.58
N LEU A 184 -0.52 -7.14 -2.31
CA LEU A 184 -1.39 -7.57 -1.21
C LEU A 184 -2.85 -7.17 -1.40
N SER A 185 -3.13 -6.10 -2.14
CA SER A 185 -4.48 -5.63 -2.47
C SER A 185 -5.02 -6.14 -3.81
N SER A 186 -4.27 -7.00 -4.51
CA SER A 186 -4.63 -7.54 -5.83
C SER A 186 -4.57 -9.07 -5.83
N PRO A 187 -5.70 -9.78 -6.03
CA PRO A 187 -5.70 -11.25 -6.08
C PRO A 187 -4.80 -11.81 -7.18
N LYS A 188 -4.80 -11.16 -8.36
CA LYS A 188 -4.00 -11.60 -9.51
C LYS A 188 -2.52 -11.47 -9.24
N GLU A 189 -2.08 -10.31 -8.72
CA GLU A 189 -0.66 -10.12 -8.41
C GLU A 189 -0.21 -10.98 -7.22
N THR A 190 -1.06 -11.21 -6.23
CA THR A 190 -0.73 -12.08 -5.10
C THR A 190 -0.37 -13.50 -5.54
N VAL A 191 -1.06 -14.05 -6.54
CA VAL A 191 -0.73 -15.38 -7.08
C VAL A 191 0.43 -15.30 -8.06
N TYR A 192 0.40 -14.34 -8.99
CA TYR A 192 1.37 -14.23 -10.07
C TYR A 192 2.78 -13.92 -9.57
N SER A 193 2.93 -12.98 -8.62
CA SER A 193 4.22 -12.53 -8.09
C SER A 193 5.07 -13.62 -7.44
N LEU A 194 4.46 -14.72 -7.00
CA LEU A 194 5.16 -15.86 -6.39
C LEU A 194 5.32 -17.06 -7.33
N SER A 195 4.77 -17.00 -8.55
CA SER A 195 4.91 -18.06 -9.57
C SER A 195 6.28 -18.06 -10.25
N ASP A 196 6.56 -19.02 -11.12
CA ASP A 196 7.81 -19.05 -11.90
C ASP A 196 7.76 -18.19 -13.17
N GLU A 197 6.65 -17.49 -13.44
CA GLU A 197 6.48 -16.65 -14.63
C GLU A 197 7.29 -15.33 -14.59
N PRO A 198 7.21 -14.50 -13.52
CA PRO A 198 8.01 -13.28 -13.45
C PRO A 198 9.44 -13.56 -12.99
N LEU A 199 10.35 -12.64 -13.29
CA LEU A 199 11.71 -12.68 -12.75
C LEU A 199 11.71 -12.27 -11.27
N HIS A 200 12.40 -13.03 -10.43
CA HIS A 200 12.77 -12.63 -9.07
C HIS A 200 14.23 -12.24 -9.02
N GLN A 201 14.52 -11.01 -8.57
CA GLN A 201 15.88 -10.50 -8.45
C GLN A 201 16.16 -10.09 -7.00
N ALA A 202 17.35 -10.40 -6.49
CA ALA A 202 17.77 -9.89 -5.18
C ALA A 202 17.74 -8.35 -5.17
N PHE A 203 17.21 -7.78 -4.09
CA PHE A 203 17.05 -6.34 -3.97
C PHE A 203 18.40 -5.59 -4.00
N ASN A 204 18.52 -4.66 -4.95
CA ASN A 204 19.60 -3.69 -5.00
C ASN A 204 18.98 -2.29 -5.27
N PRO A 205 19.23 -1.28 -4.41
CA PRO A 205 18.56 0.01 -4.52
C PRO A 205 18.92 0.77 -5.80
N LEU A 206 20.15 0.63 -6.31
CA LEU A 206 20.56 1.28 -7.56
C LEU A 206 19.86 0.64 -8.76
N GLU A 207 19.77 -0.68 -8.79
CA GLU A 207 19.04 -1.38 -9.85
C GLU A 207 17.54 -1.07 -9.77
N ALA A 208 16.93 -1.12 -8.58
CA ALA A 208 15.52 -0.77 -8.38
C ALA A 208 15.18 0.64 -8.90
N MET A 209 16.04 1.64 -8.63
CA MET A 209 15.88 2.99 -9.16
C MET A 209 16.07 3.08 -10.68
N ARG A 210 16.86 2.19 -11.29
CA ARG A 210 17.15 2.20 -12.73
C ARG A 210 16.16 1.38 -13.56
N THR A 211 15.44 0.46 -12.94
CA THR A 211 14.47 -0.42 -13.60
C THR A 211 13.22 0.37 -14.07
N PRO A 212 12.90 0.37 -15.38
CA PRO A 212 11.65 0.92 -15.88
C PRO A 212 10.48 0.00 -15.51
N TYR A 213 9.29 0.57 -15.31
CA TYR A 213 8.08 -0.19 -15.02
C TYR A 213 6.88 0.33 -15.80
N ARG A 214 5.82 -0.49 -15.84
CA ARG A 214 4.51 -0.14 -16.37
C ARG A 214 3.45 -0.47 -15.33
N ILE A 215 2.52 0.45 -15.14
CA ILE A 215 1.46 0.35 -14.12
C ILE A 215 0.24 -0.46 -14.57
N ASP A 216 0.16 -0.80 -15.86
CA ASP A 216 -1.02 -1.37 -16.51
C ASP A 216 -0.84 -2.84 -16.94
N ILE A 217 0.18 -3.51 -16.40
CA ILE A 217 0.49 -4.93 -16.66
C ILE A 217 0.84 -5.63 -15.34
N LEU A 218 0.76 -6.96 -15.32
CA LEU A 218 1.39 -7.75 -14.25
C LEU A 218 2.91 -7.55 -14.30
N GLN A 219 3.56 -7.38 -13.15
CA GLN A 219 4.96 -6.96 -13.14
C GLN A 219 5.89 -8.08 -13.62
N PRO A 220 6.70 -7.87 -14.67
CA PRO A 220 7.59 -8.91 -15.18
C PRO A 220 8.81 -9.18 -14.28
N LEU A 221 9.05 -8.30 -13.29
CA LEU A 221 10.19 -8.36 -12.37
C LEU A 221 9.76 -7.92 -10.98
N TYR A 222 10.16 -8.69 -9.97
CA TYR A 222 10.01 -8.39 -8.55
C TYR A 222 11.37 -8.39 -7.87
N PHE A 223 11.61 -7.39 -7.02
CA PHE A 223 12.78 -7.39 -6.16
C PHE A 223 12.47 -8.08 -4.82
N VAL A 224 13.39 -8.95 -4.40
CA VAL A 224 13.29 -9.75 -3.20
C VAL A 224 14.30 -9.26 -2.16
N LEU A 225 13.80 -8.78 -1.03
CA LEU A 225 14.62 -8.45 0.13
C LEU A 225 15.12 -9.73 0.84
N PRO A 226 16.33 -9.74 1.41
CA PRO A 226 16.79 -10.85 2.23
C PRO A 226 16.02 -10.96 3.55
N ASP A 227 15.56 -9.83 4.08
CA ASP A 227 14.71 -9.68 5.26
C ASP A 227 14.05 -8.29 5.21
N LEU A 228 12.96 -8.09 5.96
CA LEU A 228 12.26 -6.80 5.95
C LEU A 228 13.09 -5.66 6.59
N LYS A 229 13.98 -5.99 7.54
CA LYS A 229 14.88 -5.03 8.19
C LYS A 229 15.83 -4.36 7.21
N ARG A 230 16.08 -4.97 6.04
CA ARG A 230 16.85 -4.35 4.96
C ARG A 230 16.28 -3.00 4.53
N LEU A 231 14.96 -2.78 4.60
CA LEU A 231 14.35 -1.47 4.33
C LEU A 231 14.83 -0.41 5.33
N PHE A 232 14.84 -0.75 6.62
CA PHE A 232 15.33 0.16 7.67
C PHE A 232 16.81 0.52 7.48
N GLN A 233 17.64 -0.42 7.02
CA GLN A 233 19.06 -0.16 6.77
C GLN A 233 19.31 0.82 5.60
N LEU A 234 18.32 1.02 4.73
CA LEU A 234 18.37 2.00 3.64
C LEU A 234 17.84 3.38 4.06
N ALA A 235 17.14 3.45 5.19
CA ALA A 235 16.42 4.64 5.67
C ALA A 235 17.33 5.69 6.34
#